data_AF-A0A6B4PF83-F1
#
_entry.id   AF-A0A6B4PF83-F1
#
_cell.length_a   1.000
_cell.length_b   1.000
_cell.length_c   1.000
_cell.angle_alpha   90.00
_cell.angle_beta   90.00
_cell.angle_gamma   90.00
#
_symmetry.space_group_name_H-M   'P 1'
#
loop_
_entity.id
_entity.type
_entity.pdbx_description
1 polymer ?
#
loop_
_entity_poly.entity_id
_entity_poly.type
_entity_poly.pdbx_seq_one_letter_code
_entity_poly.pdbx_strand_id
1 'polypeptide(L)'
;MENIFKYFKILIVSLGTGFTWLFGAWDTALQVLVGLMILDYTTGVLRAWINKELSSNTGLKGIARKAVIFIVLIVAVMLDRLINTGAWVFRTLVAYFYIANEGISLLENAVGLGVPVPERLKEALIQLKEGEKKEIKEQL
;
A
#
# COMPACT_ATOMS: atom_id res chain seq x y z
N MET A 1 -8.49 -35.44 -15.05
CA MET A 1 -7.75 -34.63 -14.05
C MET A 1 -6.56 -33.88 -14.66
N GLU A 2 -5.79 -34.47 -15.57
CA GLU A 2 -4.62 -33.83 -16.19
C GLU A 2 -4.92 -32.53 -16.93
N ASN A 3 -6.02 -32.46 -17.69
CA ASN A 3 -6.41 -31.24 -18.40
C ASN A 3 -6.74 -30.08 -17.44
N ILE A 4 -7.46 -30.35 -16.34
CA ILE A 4 -7.76 -29.35 -15.30
C ILE A 4 -6.47 -28.81 -14.70
N PHE A 5 -5.53 -29.70 -14.36
CA PHE A 5 -4.23 -29.32 -13.80
C PHE A 5 -3.38 -28.52 -14.80
N LYS A 6 -3.46 -28.85 -16.10
CA LYS A 6 -2.80 -28.09 -17.18
C LYS A 6 -3.35 -26.67 -17.30
N TYR A 7 -4.67 -26.50 -17.36
CA TYR A 7 -5.29 -25.18 -17.43
C TYR A 7 -4.98 -24.34 -16.19
N PHE A 8 -4.98 -24.96 -15.01
CA PHE A 8 -4.61 -24.30 -13.76
C PHE A 8 -3.15 -23.80 -13.77
N LYS A 9 -2.21 -24.61 -14.25
CA LYS A 9 -0.80 -24.19 -14.41
C LYS A 9 -0.66 -23.02 -15.38
N ILE A 10 -1.31 -23.09 -16.54
CA ILE A 10 -1.27 -22.01 -17.54
C ILE A 10 -1.80 -20.71 -16.94
N LEU A 11 -2.89 -20.79 -16.16
CA LEU A 11 -3.44 -19.63 -15.47
C LEU A 11 -2.41 -19.01 -14.52
N ILE A 12 -1.79 -19.81 -13.64
CA ILE A 12 -0.77 -19.32 -12.70
C ILE A 12 0.42 -18.69 -13.42
N VAL A 13 0.93 -19.34 -14.48
CA VAL A 13 2.08 -18.83 -15.24
C VAL A 13 1.73 -17.51 -15.93
N SER A 14 0.55 -17.43 -16.56
CA SER A 14 0.09 -16.19 -17.22
C SER A 14 -0.10 -15.05 -16.22
N LEU A 15 -0.69 -15.34 -15.06
CA LEU A 15 -0.86 -14.35 -14.00
C LEU A 15 0.49 -13.91 -13.42
N GLY A 16 1.41 -14.83 -13.13
CA GLY A 16 2.74 -14.49 -12.63
C GLY A 16 3.58 -13.70 -13.62
N THR A 17 3.48 -14.04 -14.91
CA THR A 17 4.15 -13.30 -15.99
C THR A 17 3.57 -11.90 -16.12
N GLY A 18 2.23 -11.77 -16.15
CA GLY A 18 1.58 -10.46 -16.20
C GLY A 18 1.88 -9.61 -14.98
N PHE A 19 1.90 -10.23 -13.79
CA PHE A 19 2.19 -9.55 -12.54
C PHE A 19 3.62 -9.02 -12.49
N THR A 20 4.62 -9.87 -12.77
CA THR A 20 6.02 -9.43 -12.86
C THR A 20 6.22 -8.40 -13.97
N TRP A 21 5.50 -8.52 -15.08
CA TRP A 21 5.53 -7.49 -16.12
C TRP A 21 4.90 -6.16 -15.67
N LEU A 22 3.85 -6.14 -14.86
CA LEU A 22 3.25 -4.89 -14.38
C LEU A 22 4.10 -4.21 -13.31
N PHE A 23 4.65 -5.00 -12.39
CA PHE A 23 5.34 -4.49 -11.20
C PHE A 23 6.87 -4.49 -11.32
N GLY A 24 7.43 -5.00 -12.43
CA GLY A 24 8.87 -5.14 -12.61
C GLY A 24 9.43 -6.29 -11.78
N ALA A 25 10.38 -6.00 -10.89
CA ALA A 25 11.00 -7.02 -10.04
C ALA A 25 10.21 -7.27 -8.75
N TRP A 26 10.15 -8.53 -8.32
CA TRP A 26 9.65 -8.93 -7.00
C TRP A 26 10.76 -8.83 -5.93
N ASP A 27 11.23 -7.60 -5.71
CA ASP A 27 12.32 -7.32 -4.79
C ASP A 27 11.83 -6.87 -3.40
N THR A 28 12.78 -6.62 -2.49
CA THR A 28 12.50 -6.26 -1.10
C THR A 28 11.60 -5.02 -0.99
N ALA A 29 11.77 -4.03 -1.86
CA ALA A 29 10.94 -2.82 -1.84
C ALA A 29 9.46 -3.16 -2.07
N LEU A 30 9.17 -3.96 -3.10
CA LEU A 30 7.79 -4.37 -3.39
C LEU A 30 7.22 -5.29 -2.30
N GLN A 31 8.03 -6.21 -1.77
CA GLN A 31 7.62 -7.11 -0.68
C GLN A 31 7.26 -6.33 0.60
N VAL A 32 8.07 -5.35 0.99
CA VAL A 32 7.82 -4.52 2.17
C VAL A 32 6.57 -3.67 1.96
N LEU A 33 6.38 -3.07 0.79
CA LEU A 33 5.18 -2.29 0.48
C LEU A 33 3.91 -3.13 0.63
N VAL A 34 3.87 -4.31 -0.01
CA VAL A 34 2.72 -5.21 0.06
C VAL A 34 2.50 -5.70 1.49
N GLY A 35 3.56 -6.06 2.21
CA GLY A 35 3.49 -6.46 3.61
C GLY A 35 2.89 -5.37 4.50
N LEU A 36 3.38 -4.13 4.39
CA LEU A 36 2.83 -3.00 5.13
C LEU A 36 1.38 -2.72 4.77
N MET A 37 0.99 -2.79 3.50
CA MET A 37 -0.40 -2.61 3.09
C MET A 37 -1.34 -3.62 3.75
N ILE A 38 -0.92 -4.89 3.86
CA ILE A 38 -1.69 -5.96 4.51
C ILE A 38 -1.78 -5.71 6.02
N LEU A 39 -0.66 -5.37 6.66
CA LEU A 39 -0.63 -5.07 8.10
C LEU A 39 -1.48 -3.84 8.44
N ASP A 40 -1.38 -2.78 7.64
CA ASP A 40 -2.19 -1.57 7.79
C ASP A 40 -3.68 -1.88 7.64
N TYR A 41 -4.08 -2.62 6.62
CA TYR A 41 -5.48 -2.98 6.42
C TYR A 41 -6.03 -3.83 7.58
N THR A 42 -5.27 -4.85 7.99
CA THR A 42 -5.70 -5.75 9.09
C THR A 42 -5.80 -5.01 10.42
N THR A 43 -4.83 -4.15 10.75
CA THR A 43 -4.86 -3.33 11.97
C THR A 43 -5.96 -2.27 11.92
N GLY A 44 -6.22 -1.66 10.75
CA GLY A 44 -7.33 -0.72 10.55
C GLY A 44 -8.69 -1.40 10.75
N VAL A 45 -8.89 -2.61 10.22
CA VAL A 45 -10.10 -3.41 10.45
C VAL A 45 -10.23 -3.78 11.92
N LEU A 46 -9.15 -4.21 12.58
CA LEU A 46 -9.15 -4.54 14.01
C LEU A 46 -9.56 -3.34 14.87
N ARG A 47 -8.99 -2.15 14.58
CA ARG A 47 -9.33 -0.89 15.25
C ARG A 47 -10.80 -0.53 15.06
N ALA A 48 -11.30 -0.60 13.84
CA ALA A 48 -12.70 -0.31 13.56
C ALA A 48 -13.64 -1.30 14.28
N TRP A 49 -13.24 -2.57 14.41
CA TRP A 49 -14.02 -3.58 15.14
C TRP A 49 -14.09 -3.27 16.64
N ILE A 50 -12.94 -2.99 17.26
CA ILE A 50 -12.86 -2.66 18.70
C ILE A 50 -13.65 -1.39 19.01
N ASN A 51 -13.55 -0.36 18.16
CA ASN A 51 -14.26 0.91 18.34
C ASN A 51 -15.74 0.85 17.93
N LYS A 52 -16.22 -0.30 17.41
CA LYS A 52 -17.58 -0.47 16.86
C LYS A 52 -17.92 0.50 15.72
N GLU A 53 -16.91 0.88 14.95
CA GLU A 53 -16.98 1.79 13.79
C GLU A 53 -16.82 1.05 12.45
N LEU A 54 -16.98 -0.28 12.45
CA LEU A 54 -16.90 -1.08 11.23
C LEU A 54 -17.93 -0.62 10.22
N SER A 55 -17.44 -0.11 9.09
CA SER A 55 -18.24 0.25 7.94
C SER A 55 -17.61 -0.34 6.69
N SER A 56 -18.41 -1.10 5.93
CA SER A 56 -18.01 -1.64 4.63
C SER A 56 -17.58 -0.55 3.66
N ASN A 57 -18.23 0.63 3.73
CA ASN A 57 -17.87 1.78 2.91
C ASN A 57 -16.45 2.29 3.26
N THR A 58 -16.09 2.33 4.54
CA THR A 58 -14.74 2.71 4.98
C THR A 58 -13.70 1.67 4.54
N GLY A 59 -14.01 0.39 4.66
CA GLY A 59 -13.13 -0.69 4.20
C GLY A 59 -12.89 -0.68 2.68
N LEU A 60 -13.96 -0.48 1.90
CA LEU A 60 -13.87 -0.37 0.44
C LEU A 60 -13.04 0.85 0.01
N LYS A 61 -13.20 2.00 0.68
CA LYS A 61 -12.37 3.18 0.44
C LYS A 61 -10.89 2.89 0.72
N GLY A 62 -10.57 2.16 1.79
CA GLY A 62 -9.21 1.75 2.10
C GLY A 62 -8.59 0.87 1.00
N ILE A 63 -9.34 -0.11 0.51
CA ILE A 63 -8.90 -0.98 -0.59
C ILE A 63 -8.73 -0.18 -1.89
N ALA A 64 -9.67 0.71 -2.21
CA ALA A 64 -9.59 1.55 -3.39
C ALA A 64 -8.34 2.44 -3.38
N ARG A 65 -7.99 3.02 -2.22
CA ARG A 65 -6.74 3.79 -2.07
C ARG A 65 -5.51 2.94 -2.38
N LYS A 66 -5.43 1.71 -1.84
CA LYS A 66 -4.30 0.79 -2.09
C LYS A 66 -4.23 0.35 -3.56
N ALA A 67 -5.37 0.18 -4.23
CA ALA A 67 -5.40 -0.08 -5.67
C ALA A 67 -4.81 1.09 -6.48
N VAL A 68 -5.11 2.34 -6.11
CA VAL A 68 -4.52 3.53 -6.75
C VAL A 68 -3.01 3.57 -6.53
N ILE A 69 -2.51 3.20 -5.36
CA ILE A 69 -1.06 3.10 -5.10
C ILE A 69 -0.39 2.15 -6.11
N PHE A 70 -0.98 0.98 -6.35
CA PHE A 70 -0.44 0.05 -7.35
C PHE A 70 -0.50 0.61 -8.77
N ILE A 71 -1.52 1.37 -9.13
CA ILE A 71 -1.59 2.06 -10.44
C ILE A 71 -0.42 3.04 -10.59
N VAL A 72 -0.15 3.86 -9.56
CA VAL A 72 0.98 4.81 -9.57
C VAL A 72 2.31 4.05 -9.66
N LEU A 73 2.45 2.93 -8.95
CA LEU A 73 3.64 2.08 -9.03
C LEU A 73 3.85 1.47 -10.42
N ILE A 74 2.78 1.04 -11.10
CA ILE A 74 2.84 0.55 -12.49
C ILE A 74 3.31 1.66 -13.43
N VAL A 75 2.81 2.89 -13.26
CA VAL A 75 3.29 4.04 -14.03
C VAL A 75 4.79 4.26 -13.79
N ALA A 76 5.26 4.14 -12.55
CA ALA A 76 6.69 4.24 -12.23
C ALA A 76 7.53 3.15 -12.92
N VAL A 77 7.03 1.91 -12.99
CA VAL A 77 7.66 0.81 -13.76
C VAL A 77 7.74 1.16 -15.25
N MET A 78 6.69 1.77 -15.81
CA MET A 78 6.69 2.22 -17.21
C MET A 78 7.73 3.31 -17.46
N LEU A 79 7.89 4.24 -16.51
CA LEU A 79 8.93 5.27 -16.59
C LEU A 79 10.34 4.68 -16.52
N ASP A 80 10.59 3.73 -15.61
CA ASP A 80 11.88 3.03 -15.54
C ASP A 80 12.23 2.32 -16.85
N ARG A 81 11.23 1.70 -17.50
CA ARG A 81 11.39 1.08 -18.83
C ARG A 81 11.65 2.09 -19.93
N LEU A 82 11.01 3.26 -19.86
CA LEU A 82 11.19 4.33 -20.84
C LEU A 82 12.62 4.89 -20.79
N ILE A 83 13.16 5.11 -19.59
CA ILE A 83 14.54 5.61 -19.43
C ILE A 83 15.60 4.54 -19.66
N ASN A 84 15.22 3.26 -19.53
CA ASN A 84 16.04 2.08 -19.83
C ASN A 84 17.47 2.12 -19.24
N THR A 85 17.60 2.54 -17.98
CA THR A 85 18.90 2.64 -17.28
C THR A 85 19.39 1.30 -16.73
N GLY A 86 18.57 0.24 -16.84
CA GLY A 86 18.83 -1.06 -16.19
C GLY A 86 18.55 -1.08 -14.68
N ALA A 87 18.15 0.05 -14.09
CA ALA A 87 17.81 0.18 -12.68
C ALA A 87 16.35 0.62 -12.49
N TRP A 88 15.72 0.15 -11.42
CA TRP A 88 14.34 0.49 -11.05
C TRP A 88 14.28 1.76 -10.19
N VAL A 89 14.68 2.92 -10.73
CA VAL A 89 14.83 4.16 -9.96
C VAL A 89 13.46 4.70 -9.53
N PHE A 90 12.54 4.93 -10.48
CA PHE A 90 11.23 5.50 -10.20
C PHE A 90 10.37 4.55 -9.38
N ARG A 91 10.35 3.27 -9.74
CA ARG A 91 9.58 2.25 -9.00
C ARG A 91 10.05 2.16 -7.55
N THR A 92 11.35 2.15 -7.30
CA THR A 92 11.88 2.08 -5.92
C THR A 92 11.52 3.33 -5.14
N LEU A 93 11.65 4.52 -5.75
CA LEU A 93 11.28 5.78 -5.12
C LEU A 93 9.79 5.81 -4.73
N VAL A 94 8.91 5.44 -5.67
CA VAL A 94 7.46 5.38 -5.44
C VAL A 94 7.11 4.33 -4.38
N ALA A 95 7.75 3.16 -4.42
CA ALA A 95 7.55 2.14 -3.39
C ALA A 95 7.95 2.67 -2.00
N TYR A 96 9.09 3.35 -1.88
CA TYR A 96 9.57 3.89 -0.60
C TYR A 96 8.66 5.00 -0.08
N PHE A 97 8.18 5.87 -0.97
CA PHE A 97 7.19 6.87 -0.62
C PHE A 97 5.93 6.22 -0.02
N TYR A 98 5.37 5.21 -0.68
CA TYR A 98 4.17 4.56 -0.17
C TYR A 98 4.43 3.63 1.03
N ILE A 99 5.63 3.06 1.18
CA ILE A 99 6.06 2.38 2.41
C ILE A 99 5.99 3.34 3.59
N ALA A 100 6.48 4.57 3.43
CA ALA A 100 6.38 5.58 4.49
C ALA A 100 4.92 5.94 4.80
N ASN A 101 4.07 6.12 3.77
CA ASN A 101 2.64 6.41 3.96
C ASN A 101 1.90 5.28 4.70
N GLU A 102 2.11 4.03 4.27
CA GLU A 102 1.50 2.85 4.90
C GLU A 102 2.06 2.63 6.32
N GLY A 103 3.33 2.94 6.56
CA GLY A 103 3.95 2.93 7.88
C GLY A 103 3.32 3.96 8.84
N ILE A 104 3.05 5.18 8.35
CA ILE A 104 2.34 6.20 9.13
C ILE A 104 0.92 5.72 9.46
N SER A 105 0.18 5.22 8.48
CA SER A 105 -1.19 4.69 8.68
C SER A 105 -1.22 3.53 9.68
N LEU A 106 -0.26 2.60 9.60
CA LEU A 106 -0.09 1.50 10.53
C LEU A 106 0.19 2.00 11.96
N LEU A 107 1.06 3.00 12.11
CA LEU A 107 1.34 3.62 13.40
C LEU A 107 0.08 4.30 13.97
N GLU A 108 -0.69 5.01 13.16
CA GLU A 108 -1.96 5.60 13.61
C GLU A 108 -2.94 4.54 14.11
N ASN A 109 -3.02 3.39 13.42
CA ASN A 109 -3.85 2.28 13.85
C ASN A 109 -3.35 1.66 15.16
N ALA A 110 -2.03 1.48 15.32
CA ALA A 110 -1.43 1.00 16.55
C ALA A 110 -1.70 1.94 17.74
N VAL A 111 -1.50 3.25 17.55
CA VAL A 111 -1.81 4.27 18.58
C VAL A 111 -3.30 4.25 18.91
N GLY A 112 -4.17 4.16 17.91
CA GLY A 112 -5.62 4.06 18.09
C GLY A 112 -6.08 2.78 18.78
N LEU A 113 -5.25 1.73 18.81
CA LEU A 113 -5.47 0.47 19.52
C LEU A 113 -4.87 0.47 20.94
N GLY A 114 -4.23 1.56 21.36
CA GLY A 114 -3.65 1.71 22.70
C GLY A 114 -2.20 1.23 22.82
N VAL A 115 -1.50 1.02 21.70
CA VAL A 115 -0.05 0.73 21.75
C VAL A 115 0.68 1.96 22.28
N PRO A 116 1.47 1.84 23.37
CA PRO A 116 2.18 2.97 23.94
C PRO A 116 3.29 3.43 22.98
N VAL A 117 3.27 4.71 22.64
CA VAL A 117 4.30 5.38 21.83
C VAL A 117 4.78 6.65 22.53
N PRO A 118 6.04 7.07 22.30
CA PRO A 118 6.54 8.34 22.85
C PRO A 118 5.69 9.54 22.41
N GLU A 119 5.46 10.50 23.32
CA GLU A 119 4.57 11.64 23.05
C GLU A 119 5.02 12.46 21.83
N ARG A 120 6.34 12.59 21.62
CA ARG A 120 6.90 13.26 20.44
C ARG A 120 6.45 12.63 19.11
N LEU A 121 6.35 11.31 19.06
CA LEU A 121 5.89 10.61 17.86
C LEU A 121 4.40 10.83 17.63
N LYS A 122 3.62 10.81 18.72
CA LYS A 122 2.18 11.07 18.68
C LYS A 122 1.88 12.52 18.24
N GLU A 123 2.62 13.50 18.75
CA GLU A 123 2.56 14.90 18.31
C GLU A 123 2.84 15.03 16.80
N ALA A 124 3.88 14.37 16.30
CA ALA A 124 4.22 14.38 14.88
C ALA A 124 3.09 13.79 14.01
N LEU A 125 2.48 12.67 14.43
CA LEU A 125 1.33 12.08 13.73
C LEU A 125 0.13 13.04 13.69
N ILE A 126 -0.15 13.75 14.79
CA ILE A 126 -1.24 14.75 14.85
C ILE A 126 -0.96 15.90 13.87
N GLN A 127 0.26 16.43 13.86
CA GLN A 127 0.65 17.52 12.95
C GLN A 127 0.51 17.12 11.48
N LEU A 128 0.92 15.89 11.12
CA LEU A 128 0.74 15.37 9.75
C LEU A 128 -0.74 15.35 9.35
N LYS A 129 -1.61 14.88 10.24
CA LYS A 129 -3.06 14.81 10.01
C LYS A 129 -3.72 16.19 9.89
N GLU A 130 -3.26 17.17 10.66
CA GLU A 130 -3.74 18.55 10.57
C GLU A 130 -3.28 19.22 9.27
N GLY A 131 -2.03 18.96 8.84
CA GLY A 131 -1.49 19.39 7.55
C GLY A 131 -2.33 18.88 6.37
N GLU A 132 -2.57 17.56 6.30
CA GLU A 132 -3.39 16.97 5.23
C GLU A 132 -4.79 17.60 5.14
N LYS A 133 -5.44 17.83 6.29
CA LYS A 133 -6.78 18.43 6.31
C LYS A 133 -6.79 19.89 5.82
N LYS A 134 -5.73 20.64 6.06
CA LYS A 134 -5.62 22.04 5.62
C LYS A 134 -5.43 22.12 4.12
N GLU A 135 -4.55 21.29 3.56
CA GLU A 135 -4.32 21.23 2.11
C GLU A 135 -5.57 20.81 1.33
N ILE A 136 -6.31 19.79 1.80
CA ILE A 136 -7.55 19.34 1.14
C ILE A 136 -8.61 20.46 1.13
N LYS A 137 -8.70 21.28 2.18
CA LYS A 137 -9.66 22.39 2.26
C LYS A 137 -9.30 23.57 1.35
N GLU A 138 -8.03 23.78 1.08
CA GLU A 138 -7.59 24.84 0.16
C GLU A 138 -7.75 24.42 -1.32
N GLN A 139 -7.90 23.12 -1.59
CA GLN A 139 -8.09 22.54 -2.93
C GLN A 139 -9.56 22.29 -3.31
N LEU A 140 -10.51 22.53 -2.40
CA LEU A 140 -11.97 22.38 -2.58
C LEU A 140 -12.68 23.73 -2.48
#